data_AF-A0A6G2QWE2-F1
#
_entry.id   AF-A0A6G2QWE2-F1
#
_cell.length_a   1.000
_cell.length_b   1.000
_cell.length_c   1.000
_cell.angle_alpha   90.00
_cell.angle_beta   90.00
_cell.angle_gamma   90.00
#
_symmetry.space_group_name_H-M   'P 1'
#
loop_
_entity.id
_entity.type
_entity.pdbx_description
1 polymer ?
#
loop_
_entity_poly.entity_id
_entity_poly.type
_entity_poly.pdbx_seq_one_letter_code
_entity_poly.pdbx_strand_id
1 'polypeptide(L)'
;PPGSAHARFLDTLADRVTVGVASVVALLDPGCVVLGGEVGRAGGETLAARVRSRLAVVSPLPAEVRPSTLGGTAVLRGALLTARDRAQEELFGTP
;
A
#
# COMPACT_ATOMS: atom_id res chain seq x y z
N PRO A 1 21.36 15.25 -17.71
CA PRO A 1 21.36 13.78 -17.98
C PRO A 1 19.97 13.18 -17.77
N PRO A 2 19.54 12.17 -18.56
CA PRO A 2 18.42 11.35 -18.13
C PRO A 2 18.73 10.81 -16.72
N GLY A 3 17.75 10.79 -15.82
CA GLY A 3 17.94 10.41 -14.41
C GLY A 3 18.62 9.04 -14.26
N SER A 4 19.23 8.75 -13.10
CA SER A 4 19.95 7.48 -12.87
C SER A 4 19.11 6.25 -13.26
N ALA A 5 19.75 5.13 -13.61
CA ALA A 5 19.03 3.89 -13.95
C ALA A 5 18.04 3.48 -12.85
N HIS A 6 18.42 3.70 -11.58
CA HIS A 6 17.56 3.52 -10.42
C HIS A 6 16.32 4.43 -10.43
N ALA A 7 16.49 5.73 -10.70
CA ALA A 7 15.36 6.66 -10.77
C ALA A 7 14.37 6.27 -11.88
N ARG A 8 14.88 5.94 -13.07
CA ARG A 8 14.05 5.48 -14.20
C ARG A 8 13.29 4.20 -13.87
N PHE A 9 13.94 3.25 -13.19
CA PHE A 9 13.27 2.03 -12.74
C PHE A 9 12.10 2.34 -11.80
N LEU A 10 12.31 3.20 -10.79
CA LEU A 10 11.25 3.59 -9.86
C LEU A 10 10.12 4.35 -10.55
N ASP A 11 10.42 5.15 -11.57
CA ASP A 11 9.40 5.83 -12.36
C ASP A 11 8.51 4.84 -13.11
N THR A 12 9.12 3.90 -13.84
CA THR A 12 8.36 2.87 -14.57
C THR A 12 7.57 1.95 -13.62
N LEU A 13 8.12 1.64 -12.45
CA LEU A 13 7.40 0.87 -11.43
C LEU A 13 6.20 1.67 -10.90
N ALA A 14 6.40 2.96 -10.58
CA ALA A 14 5.34 3.81 -10.08
C ALA A 14 4.19 3.97 -11.08
N ASP A 15 4.48 4.08 -12.39
CA ASP A 15 3.45 4.11 -13.44
C ASP A 15 2.55 2.88 -13.36
N ARG A 16 3.13 1.68 -13.26
CA ARG A 16 2.37 0.42 -13.20
C ARG A 16 1.57 0.28 -11.91
N VAL A 17 2.17 0.63 -10.77
CA VAL A 17 1.50 0.57 -9.46
C VAL A 17 0.32 1.55 -9.42
N THR A 18 0.48 2.74 -10.00
CA THR A 18 -0.56 3.78 -10.02
C THR A 18 -1.85 3.28 -10.68
N VAL A 19 -1.76 2.46 -11.74
CA VAL A 19 -2.96 1.90 -12.39
C VAL A 19 -3.81 1.10 -11.40
N GLY A 20 -3.19 0.19 -10.65
CA GLY A 20 -3.91 -0.60 -9.65
C GLY A 20 -4.42 0.24 -8.48
N VAL A 21 -3.63 1.21 -8.01
CA VAL A 21 -4.02 2.12 -6.94
C VAL A 21 -5.22 2.98 -7.36
N ALA A 22 -5.21 3.52 -8.59
CA ALA A 22 -6.31 4.31 -9.12
C ALA A 22 -7.61 3.48 -9.19
N SER A 23 -7.54 2.20 -9.58
CA SER A 23 -8.70 1.32 -9.56
C SER A 23 -9.26 1.13 -8.15
N VAL A 24 -8.41 0.89 -7.16
CA VAL A 24 -8.85 0.75 -5.75
C VAL A 24 -9.47 2.04 -5.24
N VAL A 25 -8.85 3.18 -5.52
CA VAL A 25 -9.36 4.50 -5.10
C VAL A 25 -10.70 4.81 -5.75
N ALA A 26 -10.85 4.56 -7.05
CA ALA A 26 -12.11 4.81 -7.76
C ALA A 26 -13.28 3.94 -7.27
N LEU A 27 -13.00 2.74 -6.76
CA LEU A 27 -14.03 1.79 -6.33
C LEU A 27 -14.36 1.89 -4.84
N LEU A 28 -13.36 2.09 -3.99
CA LEU A 28 -13.50 1.98 -2.53
C LEU A 28 -13.40 3.31 -1.79
N ASP A 29 -12.87 4.36 -2.43
CA ASP A 29 -12.55 5.66 -1.82
C ASP A 29 -11.92 5.56 -0.41
N PRO A 30 -10.77 4.86 -0.26
CA PRO A 30 -10.24 4.50 1.05
C PRO A 30 -9.58 5.67 1.81
N GLY A 31 -9.40 6.84 1.19
CA GLY A 31 -8.65 7.98 1.72
C GLY A 31 -7.13 7.76 1.90
N CYS A 32 -6.67 6.51 2.04
CA CYS A 32 -5.26 6.15 2.16
C CYS A 32 -5.00 4.73 1.62
N VAL A 33 -3.90 4.58 0.87
CA VAL A 33 -3.39 3.30 0.36
C VAL A 33 -2.01 3.02 0.95
N VAL A 34 -1.83 1.82 1.51
CA VAL A 34 -0.56 1.39 2.09
C VAL A 34 0.12 0.38 1.17
N LEU A 35 1.33 0.70 0.71
CA LEU A 35 2.17 -0.17 -0.11
C LEU A 35 2.86 -1.22 0.78
N GLY A 36 2.29 -2.42 0.80
CA GLY A 36 2.83 -3.57 1.51
C GLY A 36 3.83 -4.40 0.69
N GLY A 37 4.26 -5.51 1.28
CA GLY A 37 5.17 -6.47 0.65
C GLY A 37 6.61 -5.97 0.53
N GLU A 38 7.46 -6.82 -0.02
CA GLU A 38 8.89 -6.52 -0.15
C GLU A 38 9.16 -5.33 -1.05
N VAL A 39 8.39 -5.19 -2.14
CA VAL A 39 8.52 -4.08 -3.09
C VAL A 39 8.09 -2.76 -2.46
N GLY A 40 6.94 -2.71 -1.76
CA GLY A 40 6.50 -1.51 -1.06
C GLY A 40 7.49 -1.08 0.02
N ARG A 41 8.08 -2.03 0.75
CA ARG A 41 9.12 -1.79 1.74
C ARG A 41 10.43 -1.30 1.13
N ALA A 42 10.92 -1.97 0.08
CA ALA A 42 12.18 -1.62 -0.58
C ALA A 42 12.09 -0.29 -1.32
N GLY A 43 10.94 0.00 -1.93
CA GLY A 43 10.66 1.29 -2.57
C GLY A 43 10.46 2.43 -1.57
N GLY A 44 9.94 2.11 -0.38
CA GLY A 44 9.78 3.04 0.73
C GLY A 44 9.03 4.31 0.37
N GLU A 45 9.38 5.40 1.04
CA GLU A 45 8.78 6.71 0.82
C GLU A 45 9.00 7.22 -0.61
N THR A 46 10.16 6.89 -1.21
CA THR A 46 10.53 7.33 -2.54
C THR A 46 9.61 6.75 -3.63
N LEU A 47 9.18 5.50 -3.48
CA LEU A 47 8.18 4.90 -4.37
C LEU A 47 6.78 5.42 -4.05
N ALA A 48 6.41 5.50 -2.76
CA ALA A 48 5.10 5.99 -2.35
C ALA A 48 4.81 7.42 -2.83
N ALA A 49 5.79 8.33 -2.71
CA ALA A 49 5.67 9.70 -3.20
C ALA A 49 5.48 9.77 -4.72
N ARG A 50 6.18 8.91 -5.48
CA ARG A 50 6.04 8.82 -6.94
C ARG A 50 4.67 8.31 -7.36
N VAL A 51 4.14 7.31 -6.68
CA VAL A 51 2.79 6.79 -6.93
C VAL A 51 1.74 7.84 -6.56
N ARG A 52 1.87 8.51 -5.41
CA ARG A 52 0.97 9.60 -4.98
C ARG A 52 0.93 10.73 -6.01
N SER A 53 2.11 11.15 -6.51
CA SER A 53 2.20 12.21 -7.52
C SER A 53 1.49 11.84 -8.82
N ARG A 54 1.56 10.58 -9.25
CA ARG A 54 0.89 10.11 -10.47
C ARG A 54 -0.61 9.92 -10.25
N LEU A 55 -1.00 9.40 -9.08
CA LEU A 55 -2.39 9.21 -8.69
C LEU A 55 -3.17 10.53 -8.75
N ALA A 56 -2.57 11.62 -8.27
CA ALA A 56 -3.15 12.97 -8.31
C ALA A 56 -3.42 13.49 -9.74
N VAL A 57 -2.77 12.91 -10.76
CA VAL A 57 -2.99 13.27 -12.17
C VAL A 57 -4.12 12.44 -12.78
N VAL A 58 -4.30 11.18 -12.35
CA VAL A 58 -5.21 10.23 -12.99
C VAL A 58 -6.53 10.02 -12.25
N SER A 59 -6.64 10.49 -11.01
CA SER A 59 -7.82 10.35 -10.15
C SER A 59 -8.26 11.71 -9.60
N PRO A 60 -9.57 12.03 -9.67
CA PRO A 60 -10.11 13.21 -8.98
C PRO A 60 -10.28 12.99 -7.47
N LEU A 61 -10.29 11.73 -7.01
CA LEU A 61 -10.42 11.38 -5.60
C LEU A 61 -9.06 11.47 -4.89
N PRO A 62 -8.92 12.29 -3.84
CA PRO A 62 -7.68 12.40 -3.09
C PRO A 62 -7.44 11.12 -2.26
N ALA A 63 -6.24 10.57 -2.33
CA ALA A 63 -5.81 9.51 -1.44
C ALA A 63 -4.33 9.65 -1.08
N GLU A 64 -4.01 9.45 0.20
CA GLU A 64 -2.61 9.27 0.61
C GLU A 64 -2.05 7.95 0.06
N VAL A 65 -0.75 7.92 -0.21
CA VAL A 65 -0.02 6.66 -0.50
C VAL A 65 1.17 6.60 0.44
N ARG A 66 1.26 5.53 1.23
CA ARG A 66 2.27 5.36 2.28
C ARG A 66 2.96 4.00 2.16
N PRO A 67 4.26 3.87 2.43
CA PRO A 67 4.87 2.55 2.58
C PRO A 67 4.44 1.90 3.90
N SER A 68 4.34 0.57 3.94
CA SER A 68 4.14 -0.15 5.20
C SER A 68 5.36 -0.03 6.12
N THR A 69 5.11 0.24 7.40
CA THR A 69 6.15 0.32 8.46
C THR A 69 6.27 -0.95 9.28
N LEU A 70 5.42 -1.96 9.05
CA LEU A 70 5.36 -3.19 9.84
C LEU A 70 6.47 -4.20 9.50
N GLY A 71 7.22 -3.99 8.42
CA GLY A 71 8.33 -4.86 8.03
C GLY A 71 7.89 -6.24 7.50
N GLY A 72 8.85 -7.17 7.41
CA GLY A 72 8.65 -8.48 6.78
C GLY A 72 7.71 -9.44 7.52
N THR A 73 7.43 -9.18 8.80
CA THR A 73 6.56 -10.02 9.64
C THR A 73 5.12 -9.52 9.70
N ALA A 74 4.77 -8.48 8.93
CA ALA A 74 3.45 -7.85 8.95
C ALA A 74 2.30 -8.86 8.78
N VAL A 75 2.44 -9.80 7.84
CA VAL A 75 1.43 -10.84 7.57
C VAL A 75 1.30 -11.80 8.74
N LEU A 76 2.41 -12.30 9.29
CA LEU A 76 2.39 -13.19 10.45
C LEU A 76 1.74 -12.52 11.66
N ARG A 77 2.09 -11.25 11.92
CA ARG A 77 1.49 -10.47 13.01
C ARG A 77 -0.01 -10.32 12.81
N GLY A 78 -0.46 -10.00 11.60
CA GLY A 78 -1.88 -9.93 11.25
C GLY A 78 -2.59 -11.26 11.50
N ALA A 79 -2.01 -12.37 11.05
CA ALA A 79 -2.57 -13.71 11.24
C ALA A 79 -2.74 -14.06 12.73
N LEU A 80 -1.74 -13.75 13.57
CA LEU A 80 -1.83 -13.99 15.01
C LEU A 80 -2.94 -13.15 15.67
N LEU A 81 -3.07 -11.88 15.29
CA LEU A 81 -4.15 -11.01 15.79
C LEU A 81 -5.52 -11.54 15.36
N THR A 82 -5.69 -11.89 14.09
CA THR A 82 -6.95 -12.45 13.58
C THR A 82 -7.30 -13.79 14.23
N ALA A 83 -6.33 -14.68 14.44
CA ALA A 83 -6.56 -15.96 15.12
C ALA A 83 -6.99 -15.77 16.57
N ARG A 84 -6.34 -14.85 17.29
CA ARG A 84 -6.74 -14.47 18.65
C ARG A 84 -8.16 -13.90 18.66
N ASP A 85 -8.47 -12.95 17.78
CA ASP A 85 -9.79 -12.30 17.75
C ASP A 85 -10.90 -13.34 17.49
N ARG A 86 -10.65 -14.30 16.60
CA ARG A 86 -11.58 -15.44 16.39
C ARG A 86 -11.74 -16.31 17.62
N ALA A 87 -10.64 -16.69 18.28
CA ALA A 87 -10.71 -17.50 19.49
C ALA A 87 -11.47 -16.77 20.62
N GLN A 88 -11.32 -15.44 20.72
CA GLN A 88 -12.06 -14.65 21.71
C GLN A 88 -13.56 -14.60 21.40
N GLU A 89 -13.95 -14.40 20.14
CA GLU A 89 -15.35 -14.44 19.71
C GLU A 89 -15.98 -15.82 19.97
N GLU A 90 -15.26 -16.91 19.71
CA GLU A 90 -15.76 -18.27 19.94
C GLU A 90 -15.98 -18.60 21.43
N LEU A 91 -15.09 -18.14 22.32
CA LEU A 91 -15.19 -18.42 23.76
C LEU A 91 -16.11 -17.45 24.51
N PHE A 92 -16.21 -16.19 24.04
CA PHE A 92 -16.82 -15.10 24.81
C PHE A 92 -17.84 -14.25 24.02
N GLY A 93 -18.08 -14.56 22.75
CA GLY A 93 -19.08 -13.89 21.93
C GLY A 93 -20.50 -14.08 22.47
N THR A 94 -21.38 -13.13 22.17
CA THR A 94 -22.81 -13.27 22.50
C THR A 94 -23.48 -14.12 21.41
N PRO A 95 -24.36 -15.08 21.75
CA PRO A 95 -25.05 -15.89 20.76
C PRO A 95 -25.97 -15.07 19.84
#